data_AF-A0A356QBP8-F1
#
_entry.id   AF-A0A356QBP8-F1
#
_cell.length_a   1.000
_cell.length_b   1.000
_cell.length_c   1.000
_cell.angle_alpha   90.00
_cell.angle_beta   90.00
_cell.angle_gamma   90.00
#
_symmetry.space_group_name_H-M   'P 1'
#
loop_
_entity.id
_entity.type
_entity.pdbx_description
1 polymer ?
#
loop_
_entity_poly.entity_id
_entity_poly.type
_entity_poly.pdbx_seq_one_letter_code
_entity_poly.pdbx_strand_id
1 'polypeptide(L)'
;GHPPKVDADAIEQGKALDGDFVFETYFSLSCQNCPDVVQALNTMAALNPRIRHTAIDGALFQEEVAARQIMAVPTIMLNGAEFGQGRMTL
;
A
#
# COMPACT_ATOMS: atom_id res chain seq x y z
N GLY A 1 14.73 7.81 -12.48
CA GLY A 1 14.02 7.40 -11.26
C GLY A 1 14.72 6.20 -10.66
N HIS A 2 14.51 5.91 -9.37
CA HIS A 2 14.99 4.68 -8.75
C HIS A 2 14.14 3.51 -9.26
N PRO A 3 14.75 2.41 -9.75
CA PRO A 3 13.99 1.25 -10.20
C PRO A 3 13.14 0.69 -9.04
N PRO A 4 11.90 0.25 -9.30
CA PRO A 4 11.09 -0.42 -8.30
C PRO A 4 11.82 -1.61 -7.72
N LYS A 5 11.82 -1.75 -6.39
CA LYS A 5 12.30 -2.96 -5.71
C LYS A 5 11.22 -4.04 -5.67
N VAL A 6 10.60 -4.31 -6.82
CA VAL A 6 9.52 -5.30 -6.97
C VAL A 6 9.99 -6.34 -7.98
N ASP A 7 9.71 -7.62 -7.69
CA ASP A 7 10.05 -8.71 -8.59
C ASP A 7 9.36 -8.55 -9.96
N ALA A 8 10.04 -8.95 -11.04
CA ALA A 8 9.49 -8.85 -12.38
C ALA A 8 8.23 -9.71 -12.56
N ASP A 9 8.15 -10.87 -11.92
CA ASP A 9 6.99 -11.74 -11.97
C ASP A 9 5.79 -11.10 -11.24
N ALA A 10 6.03 -10.46 -10.10
CA ALA A 10 5.00 -9.71 -9.37
C ALA A 10 4.49 -8.50 -10.17
N ILE A 11 5.37 -7.85 -10.93
CA ILE A 11 4.99 -6.76 -11.85
C ILE A 11 4.05 -7.28 -12.95
N GLU A 12 4.39 -8.38 -13.61
CA GLU A 12 3.55 -8.94 -14.68
C GLU A 12 2.20 -9.44 -14.14
N GLN A 13 2.20 -10.07 -12.97
CA GLN A 13 0.96 -10.45 -12.28
C GLN A 13 0.10 -9.22 -11.96
N GLY A 14 0.70 -8.16 -11.41
CA GLY A 14 0.01 -6.92 -11.08
C GLY A 14 -0.62 -6.24 -12.30
N LYS A 15 0.04 -6.27 -13.47
CA LYS A 15 -0.52 -5.79 -14.74
C LYS A 15 -1.70 -6.63 -15.23
N ALA A 16 -1.64 -7.95 -15.02
CA ALA A 16 -2.65 -8.89 -15.47
C ALA A 16 -3.91 -8.94 -14.59
N LEU A 17 -3.88 -8.34 -13.39
CA LEU A 17 -5.04 -8.29 -12.49
C LEU A 17 -6.26 -7.66 -13.19
N ASP A 18 -7.38 -8.38 -13.09
CA ASP A 18 -8.68 -7.98 -13.59
C ASP A 18 -9.61 -7.67 -12.40
N GLY A 19 -10.28 -6.52 -12.46
CA GLY A 19 -11.02 -5.93 -11.34
C GLY A 19 -10.43 -4.61 -10.85
N ASP A 20 -11.23 -3.85 -10.11
CA ASP A 20 -10.83 -2.56 -9.52
C ASP A 20 -10.33 -2.76 -8.07
N PHE A 21 -9.12 -2.26 -7.80
CA PHE A 21 -8.46 -2.40 -6.52
C PHE A 21 -8.07 -1.02 -5.98
N VAL A 22 -8.65 -0.63 -4.84
CA VAL A 22 -8.32 0.62 -4.16
C VAL A 22 -7.57 0.28 -2.88
N PHE A 23 -6.26 0.50 -2.91
CA PHE A 23 -5.38 0.32 -1.77
C PHE A 23 -5.19 1.62 -1.00
N GLU A 24 -5.26 1.54 0.33
CA GLU A 24 -4.90 2.62 1.24
C GLU A 24 -3.82 2.08 2.20
N THR A 25 -2.65 2.72 2.27
CA THR A 25 -1.59 2.31 3.20
C THR A 25 -1.41 3.37 4.27
N TYR A 26 -1.69 3.04 5.53
CA TYR A 26 -1.32 3.88 6.66
C TYR A 26 0.14 3.63 7.02
N PHE A 27 0.93 4.70 7.06
CA PHE A 27 2.33 4.67 7.45
C PHE A 27 2.67 5.78 8.45
N SER A 28 3.90 5.76 8.94
CA SER A 28 4.51 6.85 9.72
C SER A 28 5.86 7.19 9.13
N LEU A 29 6.27 8.46 9.21
CA LEU A 29 7.60 8.91 8.77
C LEU A 29 8.76 8.23 9.51
N SER A 30 8.52 7.71 10.72
CA SER A 30 9.53 6.96 11.50
C SER A 30 9.54 5.46 11.21
N CYS A 31 8.62 4.95 10.40
CA CYS A 31 8.48 3.53 10.11
C CYS A 31 9.52 3.05 9.11
N GLN A 32 10.43 2.18 9.54
CA GLN A 32 11.49 1.63 8.68
C GLN A 32 10.98 0.64 7.62
N ASN A 33 9.88 -0.06 7.90
CA ASN A 33 9.34 -1.10 7.01
C ASN A 33 8.30 -0.58 6.02
N CYS A 34 7.73 0.60 6.28
CA CYS A 34 6.66 1.18 5.45
C CYS A 34 7.11 1.58 4.03
N PRO A 35 8.35 2.06 3.79
CA PRO A 35 8.79 2.45 2.45
C PRO A 35 8.69 1.32 1.42
N ASP A 36 8.99 0.08 1.79
CA ASP A 36 8.95 -1.06 0.86
C ASP A 36 7.52 -1.34 0.39
N VAL A 37 6.56 -1.37 1.32
CA VAL A 37 5.13 -1.59 1.02
C VAL A 37 4.56 -0.45 0.19
N VAL A 38 4.83 0.81 0.57
CA VAL A 38 4.35 1.99 -0.17
C VAL A 38 4.92 2.02 -1.59
N GLN A 39 6.21 1.71 -1.76
CA GLN A 39 6.84 1.67 -3.08
C GLN A 39 6.27 0.58 -3.97
N ALA A 40 6.01 -0.60 -3.41
CA ALA A 40 5.44 -1.71 -4.18
C ALA A 40 4.03 -1.37 -4.68
N LEU A 41 3.15 -0.87 -3.80
CA LEU A 41 1.78 -0.47 -4.17
C LEU A 41 1.75 0.72 -5.13
N ASN A 42 2.65 1.71 -4.97
CA ASN A 42 2.80 2.80 -5.93
C ASN A 42 3.22 2.29 -7.31
N THR A 43 4.13 1.32 -7.35
CA THR A 43 4.59 0.72 -8.61
C THR A 43 3.42 -0.01 -9.30
N MET A 44 2.64 -0.79 -8.57
CA MET A 44 1.47 -1.48 -9.13
C MET A 44 0.43 -0.49 -9.67
N ALA A 45 0.13 0.57 -8.91
CA ALA A 45 -0.81 1.62 -9.35
C ALA A 45 -0.30 2.39 -10.59
N ALA A 46 1.02 2.56 -10.73
CA ALA A 46 1.61 3.18 -11.92
C ALA A 46 1.54 2.28 -13.17
N LEU A 47 1.48 0.95 -12.99
CA LEU A 47 1.53 -0.03 -14.07
C LEU A 47 0.17 -0.58 -14.49
N ASN A 48 -0.84 -0.51 -13.62
CA ASN A 48 -2.20 -0.98 -13.90
C ASN A 48 -3.23 0.11 -13.51
N PRO A 49 -3.96 0.70 -14.47
CA PRO A 49 -4.92 1.78 -14.19
C PRO A 49 -6.13 1.34 -13.34
N ARG A 50 -6.34 0.03 -13.17
CA ARG A 50 -7.38 -0.52 -12.30
C ARG A 50 -6.95 -0.61 -10.83
N ILE A 51 -5.67 -0.37 -10.56
CA ILE A 51 -5.10 -0.30 -9.22
C ILE A 51 -4.93 1.17 -8.85
N ARG A 52 -5.56 1.60 -7.75
CA ARG A 52 -5.34 2.91 -7.14
C ARG A 52 -4.67 2.71 -5.80
N HIS A 53 -3.75 3.60 -5.46
CA HIS A 53 -3.07 3.56 -4.18
C HIS A 53 -2.99 4.95 -3.56
N THR A 54 -3.40 5.05 -2.30
CA THR A 54 -3.22 6.24 -1.45
C THR A 54 -2.34 5.87 -0.28
N ALA A 55 -1.17 6.51 -0.17
CA ALA A 55 -0.33 6.40 1.03
C ALA A 55 -0.69 7.52 2.01
N ILE A 56 -1.06 7.15 3.23
CA ILE A 56 -1.62 8.05 4.25
C ILE A 56 -0.67 8.09 5.45
N ASP A 57 -0.15 9.28 5.78
CA ASP A 57 0.59 9.47 7.02
C ASP A 57 -0.39 9.51 8.19
N GLY A 58 -0.40 8.43 9.00
CA GLY A 58 -1.32 8.29 10.13
C GLY A 58 -1.16 9.39 11.18
N ALA A 59 0.00 10.05 11.24
CA ALA A 59 0.22 11.18 12.15
C ALA A 59 -0.60 12.43 11.76
N LEU A 60 -0.91 12.58 10.46
CA LEU A 60 -1.70 13.70 9.93
C LEU A 60 -3.21 13.42 9.88
N PHE A 61 -3.60 12.14 9.87
CA PHE A 61 -4.99 11.69 9.75
C PHE A 61 -5.43 10.84 10.96
N GLN A 62 -5.23 11.38 12.17
CA GLN A 62 -5.43 10.64 13.43
C GLN A 62 -6.88 10.21 13.66
N GLU A 63 -7.86 11.02 13.26
CA GLU A 63 -9.29 10.67 13.37
C GLU A 63 -9.63 9.43 12.55
N GLU A 64 -9.06 9.32 11.35
CA GLU A 64 -9.25 8.17 10.47
C GLU A 64 -8.56 6.92 11.00
N VAL A 65 -7.32 7.06 11.49
CA VAL A 65 -6.57 5.99 12.19
C VAL A 65 -7.38 5.43 13.36
N ALA A 66 -7.98 6.31 14.18
CA ALA A 66 -8.80 5.89 15.30
C ALA A 66 -10.10 5.21 14.86
N ALA A 67 -10.82 5.81 13.89
CA ALA A 67 -12.09 5.28 13.39
C ALA A 67 -11.94 3.89 12.74
N ARG A 68 -10.83 3.67 12.05
CA ARG A 68 -10.50 2.39 11.39
C ARG A 68 -9.69 1.43 12.27
N GLN A 69 -9.45 1.78 13.53
CA GLN A 69 -8.70 0.98 14.51
C GLN A 69 -7.30 0.56 14.02
N ILE A 70 -6.57 1.47 13.38
CA ILE A 70 -5.21 1.22 12.91
C ILE A 70 -4.25 1.25 14.10
N MET A 71 -3.83 0.06 14.56
CA MET A 71 -3.00 -0.10 15.76
C MET A 71 -1.49 -0.14 15.47
N ALA A 72 -1.11 -0.42 14.23
CA ALA A 72 0.27 -0.57 13.80
C ALA A 72 0.47 -0.01 12.40
N VAL A 73 1.73 0.18 11.99
CA VAL A 73 2.09 0.56 10.63
C VAL A 73 3.23 -0.34 10.09
N PRO A 74 3.25 -0.67 8.79
CA PRO A 74 2.21 -0.32 7.82
C PRO A 74 0.94 -1.16 8.00
N THR A 75 -0.23 -0.56 7.77
CA THR A 75 -1.51 -1.28 7.60
C THR A 75 -2.07 -0.93 6.23
N ILE A 76 -2.51 -1.95 5.51
CA ILE A 76 -3.04 -1.88 4.16
C ILE A 76 -4.54 -2.16 4.22
N MET A 77 -5.33 -1.27 3.63
CA MET A 77 -6.74 -1.48 3.34
C MET A 77 -6.90 -1.78 1.85
N LEU A 78 -7.83 -2.67 1.52
CA LEU A 78 -8.26 -2.96 0.16
C LEU A 78 -9.76 -2.79 0.07
N ASN A 79 -10.22 -1.87 -0.80
CA ASN A 79 -11.64 -1.62 -1.04
C ASN A 79 -12.42 -1.34 0.27
N GLY A 80 -11.79 -0.60 1.19
CA GLY A 80 -12.37 -0.20 2.49
C GLY A 80 -12.25 -1.24 3.62
N ALA A 81 -11.75 -2.45 3.35
CA ALA A 81 -11.54 -3.49 4.36
C ALA A 81 -10.06 -3.71 4.66
N GLU A 82 -9.73 -4.20 5.87
CA GLU A 82 -8.34 -4.56 6.21
C GLU A 82 -7.85 -5.67 5.28
N PHE A 83 -6.70 -5.43 4.65
CA PHE A 83 -6.04 -6.39 3.78
C PHE A 83 -4.86 -7.05 4.49
N GLY A 84 -4.10 -6.27 5.26
CA GLY A 84 -3.03 -6.80 6.06
C GLY A 84 -2.16 -5.74 6.72
N GLN A 85 -1.20 -6.19 7.52
CA GLN A 85 -0.36 -5.33 8.34
C GLN A 85 1.07 -5.88 8.46
N GLY A 86 2.02 -4.99 8.73
CA GLY A 86 3.43 -5.33 8.95
C GLY A 86 4.24 -5.50 7.67
N ARG A 87 5.44 -6.10 7.80
CA ARG A 87 6.33 -6.32 6.65
C ARG A 87 5.75 -7.41 5.75
N MET A 88 5.21 -6.99 4.61
CA MET A 88 4.75 -7.88 3.56
C MET A 88 5.77 -7.88 2.42
N THR A 89 6.19 -9.06 1.98
CA THR A 89 6.97 -9.21 0.74
C THR A 89 5.99 -9.42 -0.40
N LEU A 90 6.06 -8.56 -1.42
CA LEU A 90 5.44 -8.75 -2.73
C LEU A 90 6.45 -9.39 -3.67
#